data_AF-A0A2H6IS69-F1
#
_entry.id   AF-A0A2H6IS69-F1
#
_cell.length_a   1.000
_cell.length_b   1.000
_cell.length_c   1.000
_cell.angle_alpha   90.00
_cell.angle_beta   90.00
_cell.angle_gamma   90.00
#
_symmetry.space_group_name_H-M   'P 1'
#
loop_
_entity.id
_entity.type
_entity.pdbx_description
1 polymer ?
#
loop_
_entity_poly.entity_id
_entity_poly.type
_entity_poly.pdbx_seq_one_letter_code
_entity_poly.pdbx_strand_id
1 'polypeptide(L)'
;MANENKKKSAVDIEEFSNEMVFLLDRAIKDDNVTFENPNLIVCWEKKECKKDDCPIYNQKEELRCWQVAGTYCGGNIQGQFADKYQNCMQCDVYKAACPTNAERIGEGVNNLLYLIRKKTHHAEEQMAKITHLNKELSSALENLDNKNRQIQELVITDKLTKLYNRNYLFSTLEDEISRCARYDYKFSILMMDIDNFKVINDTYGHLAGDEILSFLGAMLKEKLRPTDRAFRFGGEEFVIVLPDTEATISYIVAERIRAAFECKTFSFTSDTDTKPATISNTLSIGITGYEKGMSIQKLLDEADEAMYKAKSLGKNRVVRHDELGTLE
;
A
#
# COMPACT_ATOMS: atom_id res chain seq x y z
N MET A 1 -73.78 2.85 34.59
CA MET A 1 -72.56 2.79 35.44
C MET A 1 -71.52 1.76 34.98
N ALA A 2 -71.77 0.44 34.92
CA ALA A 2 -70.74 -0.53 34.46
C ALA A 2 -70.37 -0.45 32.96
N ASN A 3 -71.31 0.03 32.11
CA ASN A 3 -71.12 0.09 30.66
C ASN A 3 -70.44 1.41 30.18
N GLU A 4 -70.54 2.48 30.97
CA GLU A 4 -69.85 3.75 30.69
C GLU A 4 -68.37 3.69 31.07
N ASN A 5 -68.01 3.02 32.18
CA ASN A 5 -66.61 2.80 32.55
C ASN A 5 -65.86 1.90 31.56
N LYS A 6 -66.52 0.90 30.96
CA LYS A 6 -65.92 0.06 29.90
C LYS A 6 -65.73 0.80 28.58
N LYS A 7 -66.64 1.71 28.22
CA LYS A 7 -66.48 2.57 27.03
C LYS A 7 -65.38 3.61 27.22
N LYS A 8 -65.30 4.23 28.41
CA LYS A 8 -64.22 5.17 28.74
C LYS A 8 -62.84 4.50 28.73
N SER A 9 -62.72 3.32 29.33
CA SER A 9 -61.45 2.58 29.32
C SER A 9 -61.02 2.08 27.94
N ALA A 10 -61.96 1.84 27.01
CA ALA A 10 -61.64 1.43 25.65
C ALA A 10 -61.16 2.61 24.79
N VAL A 11 -61.77 3.79 24.96
CA VAL A 11 -61.35 5.04 24.30
C VAL A 11 -59.95 5.45 24.75
N ASP A 12 -59.65 5.34 26.05
CA ASP A 12 -58.32 5.66 26.60
C ASP A 12 -57.20 4.72 26.06
N ILE A 13 -57.53 3.45 25.75
CA ILE A 13 -56.56 2.48 25.21
C ILE A 13 -56.29 2.75 23.72
N GLU A 14 -57.30 3.09 22.95
CA GLU A 14 -57.17 3.38 21.52
C GLU A 14 -56.39 4.69 21.28
N GLU A 15 -56.66 5.71 22.10
CA GLU A 15 -55.92 6.98 22.08
C GLU A 15 -54.44 6.78 22.43
N PHE A 16 -54.14 6.05 23.52
CA PHE A 16 -52.77 5.70 23.88
C PHE A 16 -52.06 4.87 22.80
N SER A 17 -52.76 3.91 22.18
CA SER A 17 -52.20 3.11 21.09
C SER A 17 -51.84 3.97 19.88
N ASN A 18 -52.69 4.93 19.51
CA ASN A 18 -52.42 5.83 18.38
C ASN A 18 -51.24 6.77 18.66
N GLU A 19 -51.15 7.29 19.88
CA GLU A 19 -50.02 8.12 20.33
C GLU A 19 -48.71 7.33 20.29
N MET A 20 -48.73 6.07 20.77
CA MET A 20 -47.57 5.19 20.74
C MET A 20 -47.11 4.85 19.32
N VAL A 21 -48.03 4.58 18.40
CA VAL A 21 -47.71 4.34 16.98
C VAL A 21 -47.11 5.59 16.34
N PHE A 22 -47.67 6.76 16.61
CA PHE A 22 -47.16 8.03 16.10
C PHE A 22 -45.75 8.35 16.61
N LEU A 23 -45.50 8.11 17.91
CA LEU A 23 -44.17 8.29 18.50
C LEU A 23 -43.14 7.33 17.89
N LEU A 24 -43.51 6.07 17.67
CA LEU A 24 -42.62 5.10 17.02
C LEU A 24 -42.30 5.49 15.57
N ASP A 25 -43.27 5.94 14.78
CA ASP A 25 -43.02 6.43 13.42
C ASP A 25 -42.09 7.66 13.40
N ARG A 26 -42.26 8.58 14.35
CA ARG A 26 -41.36 9.72 14.49
C ARG A 26 -39.97 9.32 14.96
N ALA A 27 -39.86 8.42 15.94
CA ALA A 27 -38.58 7.96 16.48
C ALA A 27 -37.73 7.20 15.44
N ILE A 28 -38.35 6.66 14.39
CA ILE A 28 -37.63 6.09 13.23
C ILE A 28 -36.96 7.18 12.38
N LYS A 29 -37.50 8.40 12.38
CA LYS A 29 -37.08 9.51 11.50
C LYS A 29 -36.28 10.60 12.22
N ASP A 30 -36.51 10.75 13.52
CA ASP A 30 -35.92 11.77 14.37
C ASP A 30 -35.54 11.14 15.70
N ASP A 31 -34.24 11.18 16.00
CA ASP A 31 -33.73 10.60 17.23
C ASP A 31 -34.21 11.37 18.46
N ASN A 32 -34.63 12.64 18.37
CA ASN A 32 -34.97 13.49 19.54
C ASN A 32 -36.40 13.33 20.08
N VAL A 33 -37.15 12.34 19.61
CA VAL A 33 -38.53 12.13 20.03
C VAL A 33 -38.60 11.60 21.47
N THR A 34 -39.48 12.17 22.29
CA THR A 34 -39.79 11.70 23.64
C THR A 34 -41.30 11.59 23.82
N PHE A 35 -41.74 10.65 24.65
CA PHE A 35 -43.08 10.62 25.20
C PHE A 35 -43.18 11.72 26.27
N GLU A 36 -44.12 12.64 26.12
CA GLU A 36 -44.35 13.71 27.08
C GLU A 36 -45.04 13.16 28.34
N ASN A 37 -44.47 13.44 29.51
CA ASN A 37 -45.07 13.07 30.78
C ASN A 37 -45.46 14.35 31.54
N PRO A 38 -46.76 14.71 31.62
CA PRO A 38 -47.21 15.94 32.26
C PRO A 38 -47.09 15.90 33.79
N ASN A 39 -46.93 14.72 34.38
CA ASN A 39 -46.81 14.51 35.82
C ASN A 39 -45.35 14.35 36.27
N LEU A 40 -44.41 14.72 35.42
CA LEU A 40 -43.00 14.58 35.72
C LEU A 40 -42.62 15.36 36.99
N ILE A 41 -42.01 14.65 37.93
CA ILE A 41 -41.41 15.25 39.12
C ILE A 41 -39.93 14.86 39.24
N VAL A 42 -39.09 15.80 39.69
CA VAL A 42 -37.68 15.54 39.94
C VAL A 42 -37.48 15.01 41.35
N CYS A 43 -36.55 14.05 41.52
CA CYS A 43 -36.40 13.33 42.77
C CYS A 43 -35.88 14.22 43.91
N TRP A 44 -35.06 15.23 43.61
CA TRP A 44 -34.43 16.07 44.61
C TRP A 44 -35.43 17.06 45.23
N GLU A 45 -36.36 17.60 44.45
CA GLU A 45 -37.49 18.38 44.99
C GLU A 45 -38.43 17.48 45.80
N LYS A 46 -38.80 16.32 45.27
CA LYS A 46 -39.76 15.41 45.93
C LYS A 46 -39.23 14.81 47.24
N LYS A 47 -37.92 14.58 47.32
CA LYS A 47 -37.26 13.95 48.49
C LYS A 47 -36.47 14.97 49.32
N GLU A 48 -36.54 16.26 49.01
CA GLU A 48 -35.77 17.33 49.66
C GLU A 48 -34.25 17.02 49.72
N CYS A 49 -33.72 16.39 48.67
CA CYS A 49 -32.34 15.94 48.60
C CYS A 49 -31.41 17.12 48.29
N LYS A 50 -30.27 17.22 49.00
CA LYS A 50 -29.26 18.29 48.85
C LYS A 50 -27.92 17.82 48.26
N LYS A 51 -27.92 16.68 47.56
CA LYS A 51 -26.71 16.10 46.94
C LYS A 51 -26.44 16.76 45.59
N ASP A 52 -25.65 17.83 45.62
CA ASP A 52 -25.28 18.65 44.45
C ASP A 52 -24.27 17.97 43.52
N ASP A 53 -23.55 16.97 44.00
CA ASP A 53 -22.68 16.09 43.23
C ASP A 53 -23.43 15.00 42.43
N CYS A 54 -24.76 14.92 42.57
CA CYS A 54 -25.57 13.97 41.83
C CYS A 54 -25.73 14.42 40.36
N PRO A 55 -25.52 13.53 39.35
CA PRO A 55 -25.61 13.87 37.93
C PRO A 55 -26.91 14.52 37.45
N ILE A 56 -27.99 14.41 38.23
CA ILE A 56 -29.33 14.97 37.89
C ILE A 56 -29.80 16.04 38.88
N TYR A 57 -28.94 16.48 39.81
CA TYR A 57 -29.28 17.56 40.74
C TYR A 57 -29.42 18.88 39.97
N ASN A 58 -30.51 19.61 40.23
CA ASN A 58 -30.83 20.88 39.56
C ASN A 58 -30.90 20.79 38.01
N GLN A 59 -31.05 19.59 37.44
CA GLN A 59 -31.35 19.43 36.02
C GLN A 59 -32.86 19.56 35.81
N LYS A 60 -33.25 20.42 34.86
CA LYS A 60 -34.65 20.61 34.49
C LYS A 60 -35.03 19.65 33.35
N GLU A 61 -35.99 18.78 33.66
CA GLU A 61 -36.97 18.16 32.76
C GLU A 61 -36.51 17.13 31.70
N GLU A 62 -35.25 17.05 31.27
CA GLU A 62 -34.85 16.10 30.22
C GLU A 62 -34.40 14.72 30.74
N LEU A 63 -33.67 14.67 31.86
CA LEU A 63 -33.08 13.43 32.37
C LEU A 63 -33.75 12.98 33.67
N ARG A 64 -34.19 11.72 33.69
CA ARG A 64 -34.78 11.10 34.89
C ARG A 64 -33.69 10.51 35.75
N CYS A 65 -33.90 10.50 37.07
CA CYS A 65 -32.96 9.82 37.95
C CYS A 65 -32.79 8.36 37.51
N TRP A 66 -33.86 7.64 37.15
CA TRP A 66 -33.81 6.24 36.71
C TRP A 66 -33.15 6.00 35.35
N GLN A 67 -32.84 7.03 34.58
CA GLN A 67 -32.13 6.93 33.29
C GLN A 67 -30.61 7.05 33.44
N VAL A 68 -30.16 7.76 34.47
CA VAL A 68 -28.76 8.16 34.64
C VAL A 68 -28.08 7.25 35.67
N ALA A 69 -26.98 6.63 35.28
CA ALA A 69 -26.11 5.89 36.20
C ALA A 69 -25.34 6.86 37.11
N GLY A 70 -24.95 6.43 38.31
CA GLY A 70 -24.17 7.26 39.24
C GLY A 70 -24.99 8.24 40.06
N THR A 71 -26.31 8.26 39.92
CA THR A 71 -27.20 9.08 40.76
C THR A 71 -27.23 8.58 42.21
N TYR A 72 -27.44 9.49 43.15
CA TYR A 72 -27.60 9.16 44.57
C TYR A 72 -29.06 8.84 44.92
N CYS A 73 -29.29 7.68 45.54
CA CYS A 73 -30.60 7.28 46.05
C CYS A 73 -30.44 6.58 47.40
N GLY A 74 -31.17 7.01 48.43
CA GLY A 74 -31.11 6.41 49.76
C GLY A 74 -29.71 6.42 50.41
N GLY A 75 -28.88 7.40 50.07
CA GLY A 75 -27.50 7.52 50.57
C GLY A 75 -26.43 6.75 49.76
N ASN A 76 -26.83 5.97 48.75
CA ASN A 76 -25.91 5.16 47.94
C ASN A 76 -25.89 5.59 46.46
N ILE A 77 -24.73 5.46 45.82
CA ILE A 77 -24.55 5.64 44.38
C ILE A 77 -25.20 4.46 43.65
N GLN A 78 -26.10 4.75 42.70
CA GLN A 78 -26.81 3.74 41.93
C GLN A 78 -26.01 3.35 40.66
N GLY A 79 -25.99 2.04 40.37
CA GLY A 79 -25.30 1.44 39.23
C GLY A 79 -26.00 1.63 37.88
N GLN A 80 -25.84 0.66 36.97
CA GLN A 80 -26.37 0.75 35.61
C GLN A 80 -27.91 0.63 35.56
N PHE A 81 -28.48 1.06 34.44
CA PHE A 81 -29.92 1.20 34.20
C PHE A 81 -30.75 -0.07 34.53
N ALA A 82 -30.23 -1.27 34.22
CA ALA A 82 -30.95 -2.54 34.45
C ALA A 82 -31.15 -2.85 35.95
N ASP A 83 -30.16 -2.55 36.79
CA ASP A 83 -30.24 -2.76 38.25
C ASP A 83 -31.15 -1.73 38.94
N LYS A 84 -31.23 -0.55 38.33
CA LYS A 84 -31.95 0.60 38.85
C LYS A 84 -33.44 0.56 38.51
N TYR A 85 -33.82 0.14 37.30
CA TYR A 85 -35.19 0.31 36.80
C TYR A 85 -36.25 -0.45 37.61
N GLN A 86 -36.03 -1.74 37.90
CA GLN A 86 -36.97 -2.54 38.70
C GLN A 86 -37.20 -1.96 40.11
N ASN A 87 -36.12 -1.51 40.75
CA ASN A 87 -36.17 -0.86 42.06
C ASN A 87 -36.81 0.54 41.98
N CYS A 88 -36.54 1.29 40.92
CA CYS A 88 -37.09 2.63 40.71
C CYS A 88 -38.59 2.60 40.41
N MET A 89 -39.10 1.60 39.72
CA MET A 89 -40.55 1.44 39.51
C MET A 89 -41.33 1.36 40.83
N GLN A 90 -40.67 0.92 41.90
CA GLN A 90 -41.25 0.85 43.24
C GLN A 90 -41.08 2.13 44.06
N CYS A 91 -40.25 3.07 43.62
CA CYS A 91 -39.96 4.32 44.31
C CYS A 91 -41.14 5.28 44.27
N ASP A 92 -41.37 6.02 45.36
CA ASP A 92 -42.45 7.02 45.45
C ASP A 92 -42.32 8.13 44.40
N VAL A 93 -41.08 8.46 44.00
CA VAL A 93 -40.84 9.47 42.95
C VAL A 93 -41.35 8.96 41.61
N TYR A 94 -41.05 7.71 41.25
CA TYR A 94 -41.53 7.12 39.99
C TYR A 94 -43.04 6.89 40.03
N LYS A 95 -43.58 6.40 41.14
CA LYS A 95 -45.03 6.18 41.31
C LYS A 95 -45.82 7.48 41.21
N ALA A 96 -45.28 8.57 41.75
CA ALA A 96 -45.91 9.89 41.64
C ALA A 96 -45.73 10.51 40.25
N ALA A 97 -44.61 10.22 39.56
CA ALA A 97 -44.40 10.65 38.18
C ALA A 97 -45.21 9.84 37.16
N CYS A 98 -45.59 8.60 37.50
CA CYS A 98 -46.29 7.66 36.60
C CYS A 98 -47.49 6.99 37.30
N PRO A 99 -48.54 7.77 37.65
CA PRO A 99 -49.71 7.24 38.34
C PRO A 99 -50.52 6.23 37.50
N THR A 100 -50.49 6.35 36.17
CA THR A 100 -51.26 5.50 35.24
C THR A 100 -50.37 4.46 34.52
N ASN A 101 -51.00 3.44 33.93
CA ASN A 101 -50.27 2.45 33.11
C ASN A 101 -49.71 3.07 31.81
N ALA A 102 -50.42 4.05 31.23
CA ALA A 102 -49.98 4.75 30.02
C ALA A 102 -48.64 5.47 30.26
N GLU A 103 -48.53 6.25 31.35
CA GLU A 103 -47.28 6.97 31.69
C GLU A 103 -46.13 6.02 32.02
N ARG A 104 -46.41 4.88 32.67
CA ARG A 104 -45.39 3.85 32.93
C ARG A 104 -44.83 3.25 31.64
N ILE A 105 -45.69 3.01 30.66
CA ILE A 105 -45.28 2.50 29.34
C ILE A 105 -44.51 3.59 28.57
N GLY A 106 -45.01 4.83 28.57
CA GLY A 106 -44.36 5.97 27.93
C GLY A 106 -42.95 6.25 28.48
N GLU A 107 -42.77 6.20 29.80
CA GLU A 107 -41.44 6.29 30.42
C GLU A 107 -40.54 5.09 30.09
N GLY A 108 -41.11 3.89 29.97
CA GLY A 108 -40.39 2.72 29.45
C GLY A 108 -39.85 2.93 28.03
N VAL A 109 -40.63 3.61 27.18
CA VAL A 109 -40.25 3.96 25.80
C VAL A 109 -39.16 5.03 25.79
N ASN A 110 -39.29 6.09 26.60
CA ASN A 110 -38.24 7.10 26.75
C ASN A 110 -36.90 6.50 27.16
N ASN A 111 -36.93 5.54 28.08
CA ASN A 111 -35.73 4.83 28.50
C ASN A 111 -35.09 4.01 27.38
N LEU A 112 -35.91 3.30 26.59
CA LEU A 112 -35.42 2.56 25.43
C LEU A 112 -34.76 3.49 24.41
N LEU A 113 -35.42 4.61 24.08
CA LEU A 113 -34.90 5.61 23.15
C LEU A 113 -33.57 6.20 23.65
N TYR A 114 -33.46 6.54 24.94
CA TYR A 114 -32.22 7.00 25.55
C TYR A 114 -31.07 5.98 25.39
N LEU A 115 -31.34 4.69 25.61
CA LEU A 115 -30.34 3.63 25.45
C LEU A 115 -29.90 3.45 24.00
N ILE A 116 -30.83 3.53 23.05
CA ILE A 116 -30.53 3.45 21.62
C ILE A 116 -29.62 4.62 21.23
N ARG A 117 -29.99 5.86 21.55
CA ARG A 117 -29.17 7.06 21.30
C ARG A 117 -27.75 6.94 21.85
N LYS A 118 -27.63 6.46 23.09
CA LYS A 118 -26.33 6.28 23.73
C LYS A 118 -25.48 5.24 23.00
N LYS A 119 -26.09 4.15 22.53
CA LYS A 119 -25.39 3.10 21.78
C LYS A 119 -25.03 3.53 20.37
N THR A 120 -25.91 4.26 19.67
CA THR A 120 -25.65 4.76 18.31
C THR A 120 -24.49 5.75 18.32
N HIS A 121 -24.50 6.74 19.22
CA HIS A 121 -23.39 7.68 19.38
C HIS A 121 -22.05 6.97 19.64
N HIS A 122 -22.05 5.96 20.52
CA HIS A 122 -20.83 5.18 20.79
C HIS A 122 -20.36 4.38 19.56
N ALA A 123 -21.29 3.82 18.79
CA ALA A 123 -20.96 3.10 17.56
C ALA A 123 -20.40 4.04 16.47
N GLU A 124 -20.93 5.25 16.35
CA GLU A 124 -20.43 6.28 15.43
C GLU A 124 -19.00 6.73 15.78
N GLU A 125 -18.72 6.97 17.06
CA GLU A 125 -17.37 7.28 17.54
C GLU A 125 -16.38 6.14 17.21
N GLN A 126 -16.78 4.89 17.45
CA GLN A 126 -15.96 3.74 17.11
C GLN A 126 -15.76 3.61 15.60
N MET A 127 -16.80 3.82 14.80
CA MET A 127 -16.74 3.75 13.34
C MET A 127 -15.81 4.84 12.78
N ALA A 128 -15.88 6.06 13.31
CA ALA A 128 -14.97 7.14 12.95
C ALA A 128 -13.51 6.78 13.26
N LYS A 129 -13.26 6.18 14.43
CA LYS A 129 -11.93 5.71 14.83
C LYS A 129 -11.41 4.59 13.92
N ILE A 130 -12.23 3.60 13.61
CA ILE A 130 -11.87 2.50 12.69
C ILE A 130 -11.56 3.05 11.30
N THR A 131 -12.38 3.98 10.80
CA THR A 131 -12.19 4.60 9.49
C THR A 131 -10.86 5.36 9.43
N HIS A 132 -10.54 6.11 10.48
CA HIS A 132 -9.26 6.82 10.58
C HIS A 132 -8.06 5.85 10.59
N LEU A 133 -8.11 4.81 11.44
CA LEU A 133 -7.05 3.79 11.53
C LEU A 133 -6.87 3.03 10.21
N ASN A 134 -7.96 2.68 9.52
CA ASN A 134 -7.88 2.04 8.21
C ASN A 134 -7.18 2.94 7.18
N LYS A 135 -7.45 4.25 7.19
CA LYS A 135 -6.78 5.20 6.30
C LYS A 135 -5.28 5.30 6.59
N GLU A 136 -4.89 5.35 7.87
CA GLU A 136 -3.48 5.34 8.27
C GLU A 136 -2.79 4.03 7.86
N LEU A 137 -3.44 2.89 8.07
CA LEU A 137 -2.94 1.58 7.69
C LEU A 137 -2.72 1.48 6.17
N SER A 138 -3.69 1.91 5.35
CA SER A 138 -3.55 1.93 3.89
C SER A 138 -2.37 2.76 3.43
N SER A 139 -2.19 3.97 3.97
CA SER A 139 -1.05 4.84 3.67
C SER A 139 0.28 4.21 4.08
N ALA A 140 0.33 3.56 5.25
CA ALA A 140 1.51 2.86 5.71
C ALA A 140 1.89 1.68 4.80
N LEU A 141 0.90 0.90 4.35
CA LEU A 141 1.11 -0.21 3.41
C LEU A 141 1.65 0.27 2.06
N GLU A 142 1.08 1.34 1.49
CA GLU A 142 1.57 1.95 0.25
C GLU A 142 3.01 2.43 0.38
N ASN A 143 3.35 3.07 1.50
CA ASN A 143 4.71 3.53 1.76
C ASN A 143 5.70 2.36 1.91
N LEU A 144 5.28 1.29 2.60
CA LEU A 144 6.09 0.09 2.76
C LEU A 144 6.34 -0.61 1.42
N ASP A 145 5.31 -0.71 0.57
CA ASP A 145 5.44 -1.26 -0.78
C ASP A 145 6.37 -0.44 -1.68
N ASN A 146 6.23 0.89 -1.67
CA ASN A 146 7.12 1.78 -2.42
C ASN A 146 8.58 1.65 -1.94
N LYS A 147 8.82 1.58 -0.63
CA LYS A 147 10.16 1.36 -0.07
C LYS A 147 10.73 -0.01 -0.47
N ASN A 148 9.91 -1.06 -0.44
CA ASN A 148 10.34 -2.38 -0.88
C ASN A 148 10.73 -2.38 -2.35
N ARG A 149 9.95 -1.72 -3.23
CA ARG A 149 10.31 -1.57 -4.65
C ARG A 149 11.64 -0.84 -4.83
N GLN A 150 11.84 0.27 -4.12
CA GLN A 150 13.11 1.00 -4.15
C GLN A 150 14.29 0.16 -3.66
N ILE A 151 14.11 -0.61 -2.59
CA ILE A 151 15.14 -1.52 -2.07
C ILE A 151 15.45 -2.59 -3.11
N GLN A 152 14.44 -3.21 -3.72
CA GLN A 152 14.66 -4.21 -4.76
C GLN A 152 15.42 -3.64 -5.95
N GLU A 153 15.04 -2.46 -6.44
CA GLU A 153 15.78 -1.77 -7.51
C GLU A 153 17.24 -1.52 -7.11
N LEU A 154 17.51 -1.02 -5.90
CA LEU A 154 18.87 -0.78 -5.41
C LEU A 154 19.71 -2.06 -5.26
N VAL A 155 19.06 -3.19 -4.97
CA VAL A 155 19.73 -4.50 -4.82
C VAL A 155 20.09 -5.11 -6.17
N ILE A 156 19.29 -4.88 -7.21
CA ILE A 156 19.47 -5.54 -8.52
C ILE A 156 20.05 -4.64 -9.61
N THR A 157 20.19 -3.33 -9.38
CA THR A 157 20.69 -2.38 -10.39
C THR A 157 22.07 -1.81 -10.05
N ASP A 158 22.83 -1.49 -11.10
CA ASP A 158 24.07 -0.72 -11.03
C ASP A 158 23.76 0.78 -10.95
N LYS A 159 24.36 1.48 -9.97
CA LYS A 159 24.01 2.87 -9.68
C LYS A 159 24.41 3.85 -10.78
N LEU A 160 25.49 3.58 -11.49
CA LEU A 160 26.06 4.45 -12.52
C LEU A 160 25.27 4.32 -13.82
N THR A 161 25.20 3.10 -14.35
CA THR A 161 24.61 2.80 -15.67
C THR A 161 23.10 2.61 -15.63
N LYS A 162 22.52 2.44 -14.42
CA LYS A 162 21.12 2.06 -14.18
C LYS A 162 20.71 0.72 -14.80
N LEU A 163 21.65 -0.05 -15.35
CA LEU A 163 21.41 -1.41 -15.81
C LEU A 163 21.26 -2.35 -14.62
N TYR A 164 20.94 -3.61 -14.89
CA TYR A 164 21.02 -4.63 -13.86
C TYR A 164 22.48 -4.88 -13.47
N ASN A 165 22.70 -5.34 -12.23
CA ASN A 165 24.04 -5.66 -11.76
C ASN A 165 24.37 -7.14 -11.97
N ARG A 166 25.65 -7.48 -11.79
CA ARG A 166 26.17 -8.85 -11.91
C ARG A 166 25.42 -9.87 -11.06
N ASN A 167 24.96 -9.53 -9.86
CA ASN A 167 24.25 -10.48 -9.00
C ASN A 167 22.92 -10.91 -9.64
N TYR A 168 22.21 -9.98 -10.24
CA TYR A 168 20.93 -10.26 -10.91
C TYR A 168 21.09 -10.99 -12.27
N LEU A 169 22.28 -10.93 -12.87
CA LEU A 169 22.60 -11.71 -14.07
C LEU A 169 22.51 -13.21 -13.81
N PHE A 170 23.14 -13.69 -12.73
CA PHE A 170 23.16 -15.13 -12.43
C PHE A 170 21.75 -15.69 -12.22
N SER A 171 20.92 -15.01 -11.43
CA SER A 171 19.52 -15.41 -11.26
C SER A 171 18.74 -15.38 -12.59
N THR A 172 18.99 -14.38 -13.44
CA THR A 172 18.37 -14.32 -14.77
C THR A 172 18.77 -15.52 -15.64
N LEU A 173 20.06 -15.89 -15.64
CA LEU A 173 20.54 -17.02 -16.44
C LEU A 173 20.00 -18.35 -15.91
N GLU A 174 19.89 -18.54 -14.60
CA GLU A 174 19.25 -19.71 -14.00
C GLU A 174 17.79 -19.85 -14.44
N ASP A 175 17.06 -18.74 -14.43
CA ASP A 175 15.66 -18.68 -14.90
C ASP A 175 15.57 -19.01 -16.40
N GLU A 176 16.38 -18.37 -17.25
CA GLU A 176 16.34 -18.60 -18.71
C GLU A 176 16.74 -20.03 -19.07
N ILE A 177 17.76 -20.62 -18.44
CA ILE A 177 18.12 -22.02 -18.62
C ILE A 177 16.94 -22.95 -18.25
N SER A 178 16.30 -22.68 -17.12
CA SER A 178 15.14 -23.46 -16.67
C SER A 178 13.95 -23.35 -17.64
N ARG A 179 13.73 -22.16 -18.20
CA ARG A 179 12.68 -21.92 -19.20
C ARG A 179 13.01 -22.61 -20.52
N CYS A 180 14.26 -22.55 -21.01
CA CYS A 180 14.69 -23.27 -22.21
C CYS A 180 14.57 -24.77 -22.07
N ALA A 181 14.94 -25.33 -20.91
CA ALA A 181 14.78 -26.76 -20.64
C ALA A 181 13.31 -27.22 -20.68
N ARG A 182 12.36 -26.33 -20.37
CA ARG A 182 10.93 -26.63 -20.36
C ARG A 182 10.24 -26.43 -21.71
N TYR A 183 10.58 -25.37 -22.42
CA TYR A 183 9.85 -24.92 -23.62
C TYR A 183 10.64 -25.08 -24.93
N ASP A 184 11.88 -25.58 -24.86
CA ASP A 184 12.74 -25.85 -26.01
C ASP A 184 12.98 -24.64 -26.93
N TYR A 185 12.96 -23.42 -26.38
CA TYR A 185 13.39 -22.21 -27.10
C TYR A 185 14.89 -21.96 -26.88
N LYS A 186 15.45 -21.07 -27.71
CA LYS A 186 16.87 -20.70 -27.69
C LYS A 186 17.05 -19.31 -27.10
N PHE A 187 18.14 -19.09 -26.39
CA PHE A 187 18.59 -17.75 -26.02
C PHE A 187 20.07 -17.60 -26.32
N SER A 188 20.53 -16.37 -26.40
CA SER A 188 21.95 -16.05 -26.55
C SER A 188 22.35 -14.98 -25.57
N ILE A 189 23.64 -14.92 -25.29
CA ILE A 189 24.24 -13.85 -24.52
C ILE A 189 25.26 -13.09 -25.35
N LEU A 190 25.38 -11.80 -25.07
CA LEU A 190 26.42 -10.92 -25.58
C LEU A 190 27.31 -10.53 -24.41
N MET A 191 28.61 -10.78 -24.51
CA MET A 191 29.63 -10.22 -23.62
C MET A 191 30.29 -9.04 -24.33
N MET A 192 30.38 -7.89 -23.68
CA MET A 192 30.83 -6.64 -24.31
C MET A 192 31.81 -5.92 -23.40
N ASP A 193 32.80 -5.26 -24.01
CA ASP A 193 33.78 -4.44 -23.32
C ASP A 193 34.10 -3.18 -24.13
N ILE A 194 34.30 -2.07 -23.41
CA ILE A 194 34.63 -0.78 -24.00
C ILE A 194 36.11 -0.72 -24.37
N ASP A 195 36.38 -0.61 -25.67
CA ASP A 195 37.73 -0.60 -26.20
C ASP A 195 38.54 0.61 -25.70
N ASN A 196 39.73 0.32 -25.15
CA ASN A 196 40.67 1.29 -24.60
C ASN A 196 40.12 2.13 -23.44
N PHE A 197 39.14 1.62 -22.68
CA PHE A 197 38.52 2.36 -21.57
C PHE A 197 39.52 2.91 -20.54
N LYS A 198 40.52 2.10 -20.15
CA LYS A 198 41.59 2.53 -19.25
C LYS A 198 42.34 3.76 -19.75
N VAL A 199 42.64 3.84 -21.05
CA VAL A 199 43.34 4.99 -21.67
C VAL A 199 42.51 6.26 -21.51
N ILE A 200 41.18 6.17 -21.62
CA ILE A 200 40.30 7.31 -21.42
C ILE A 200 40.38 7.80 -19.98
N ASN A 201 40.25 6.89 -19.01
CA ASN A 201 40.32 7.24 -17.60
C ASN A 201 41.67 7.86 -17.24
N ASP A 202 42.76 7.30 -17.77
CA ASP A 202 44.12 7.78 -17.51
C ASP A 202 44.37 9.16 -18.17
N THR A 203 43.65 9.49 -19.26
CA THR A 203 43.86 10.75 -20.02
C THR A 203 42.89 11.88 -19.64
N TYR A 204 41.64 11.54 -19.32
CA TYR A 204 40.54 12.49 -19.11
C TYR A 204 39.88 12.36 -17.73
N GLY A 205 40.41 11.47 -16.89
CA GLY A 205 39.91 11.22 -15.54
C GLY A 205 38.69 10.31 -15.49
N HIS A 206 38.41 9.81 -14.28
CA HIS A 206 37.31 8.86 -14.04
C HIS A 206 35.92 9.43 -14.36
N LEU A 207 35.73 10.75 -14.25
CA LEU A 207 34.44 11.38 -14.60
C LEU A 207 34.11 11.20 -16.09
N ALA A 208 35.11 11.24 -16.98
CA ALA A 208 34.91 10.96 -18.39
C ALA A 208 34.52 9.50 -18.63
N GLY A 209 35.17 8.57 -17.95
CA GLY A 209 34.80 7.15 -18.00
C GLY A 209 33.38 6.91 -17.50
N ASP A 210 33.00 7.55 -16.38
CA ASP A 210 31.65 7.45 -15.81
C ASP A 210 30.58 7.97 -16.77
N GLU A 211 30.85 9.05 -17.51
CA GLU A 211 29.94 9.56 -18.54
C GLU A 211 29.75 8.56 -19.68
N ILE A 212 30.85 7.95 -20.16
CA ILE A 212 30.80 6.94 -21.23
C ILE A 212 30.01 5.70 -20.78
N LEU A 213 30.27 5.21 -19.57
CA LEU A 213 29.54 4.07 -18.99
C LEU A 213 28.05 4.39 -18.83
N SER A 214 27.73 5.57 -18.31
CA SER A 214 26.34 6.03 -18.15
C SER A 214 25.62 6.14 -19.48
N PHE A 215 26.30 6.66 -20.51
CA PHE A 215 25.77 6.72 -21.87
C PHE A 215 25.51 5.32 -22.44
N LEU A 216 26.45 4.39 -22.31
CA LEU A 216 26.26 3.02 -22.78
C LEU A 216 25.04 2.38 -22.10
N GLY A 217 24.89 2.55 -20.78
CA GLY A 217 23.73 2.07 -20.04
C GLY A 217 22.41 2.63 -20.58
N ALA A 218 22.34 3.95 -20.81
CA ALA A 218 21.16 4.59 -21.37
C ALA A 218 20.85 4.13 -22.81
N MET A 219 21.88 4.02 -23.65
CA MET A 219 21.76 3.58 -25.04
C MET A 219 21.26 2.12 -25.12
N LEU A 220 21.79 1.23 -24.28
CA LEU A 220 21.33 -0.16 -24.23
C LEU A 220 19.85 -0.25 -23.85
N LYS A 221 19.40 0.53 -22.86
CA LYS A 221 17.97 0.58 -22.50
C LYS A 221 17.06 1.06 -23.64
N GLU A 222 17.53 2.00 -24.46
CA GLU A 222 16.78 2.53 -25.60
C GLU A 222 16.73 1.54 -26.77
N LYS A 223 17.84 0.85 -27.05
CA LYS A 223 17.97 -0.01 -28.23
C LYS A 223 17.47 -1.44 -28.04
N LEU A 224 17.36 -1.90 -26.81
CA LEU A 224 16.94 -3.26 -26.48
C LEU A 224 15.42 -3.39 -26.37
N ARG A 225 14.91 -4.60 -26.62
CA ARG A 225 13.48 -4.91 -26.44
C ARG A 225 13.16 -5.00 -24.94
N PRO A 226 11.88 -4.85 -24.53
CA PRO A 226 11.50 -5.03 -23.13
C PRO A 226 11.83 -6.42 -22.53
N THR A 227 11.97 -7.44 -23.38
CA THR A 227 12.34 -8.81 -22.98
C THR A 227 13.85 -8.99 -22.81
N ASP A 228 14.64 -8.19 -23.49
CA ASP A 228 16.11 -8.26 -23.44
C ASP A 228 16.57 -7.65 -22.12
N ARG A 229 17.60 -8.24 -21.51
CA ARG A 229 18.11 -7.78 -20.22
C ARG A 229 19.57 -7.40 -20.34
N ALA A 230 19.91 -6.16 -20.01
CA ALA A 230 21.28 -5.66 -20.00
C ALA A 230 21.80 -5.51 -18.57
N PHE A 231 23.05 -5.89 -18.39
CA PHE A 231 23.74 -5.98 -17.11
C PHE A 231 25.10 -5.30 -17.20
N ARG A 232 25.51 -4.61 -16.15
CA ARG A 232 26.92 -4.26 -15.93
C ARG A 232 27.57 -5.40 -15.16
N PHE A 233 28.51 -6.09 -15.79
CA PHE A 233 29.18 -7.26 -15.22
C PHE A 233 30.29 -6.84 -14.25
N GLY A 234 31.07 -5.82 -14.60
CA GLY A 234 32.09 -5.22 -13.75
C GLY A 234 32.94 -4.23 -14.52
N GLY A 235 33.42 -3.15 -13.89
CA GLY A 235 34.24 -2.16 -14.59
C GLY A 235 33.55 -1.61 -15.85
N GLU A 236 34.17 -1.87 -17.00
CA GLU A 236 33.74 -1.56 -18.36
C GLU A 236 33.06 -2.72 -19.12
N GLU A 237 32.81 -3.84 -18.44
CA GLU A 237 32.23 -5.04 -19.02
C GLU A 237 30.71 -5.09 -18.82
N PHE A 238 30.01 -5.49 -19.88
CA PHE A 238 28.55 -5.54 -19.95
C PHE A 238 28.11 -6.88 -20.53
N VAL A 239 26.98 -7.38 -20.01
CA VAL A 239 26.34 -8.60 -20.53
C VAL A 239 24.93 -8.27 -20.97
N ILE A 240 24.50 -8.82 -22.10
CA ILE A 240 23.11 -8.79 -22.53
C ILE A 240 22.61 -10.22 -22.67
N VAL A 241 21.44 -10.50 -22.09
CA VAL A 241 20.70 -11.74 -22.31
C VAL A 241 19.59 -11.46 -23.30
N LEU A 242 19.53 -12.25 -24.37
CA LEU A 242 18.54 -12.15 -25.45
C LEU A 242 17.66 -13.41 -25.45
N PRO A 243 16.54 -13.41 -24.72
CA PRO A 243 15.57 -14.50 -24.77
C PRO A 243 15.02 -14.70 -26.19
N ASP A 244 14.66 -15.94 -26.53
CA ASP A 244 14.04 -16.30 -27.81
C ASP A 244 14.82 -15.78 -29.03
N THR A 245 16.15 -15.86 -28.94
CA THR A 245 17.08 -15.36 -29.96
C THR A 245 18.25 -16.33 -30.10
N GLU A 246 18.50 -16.76 -31.34
CA GLU A 246 19.65 -17.61 -31.67
C GLU A 246 20.92 -16.79 -31.90
N ALA A 247 22.09 -17.42 -31.79
CA ALA A 247 23.38 -16.74 -31.91
C ALA A 247 23.54 -15.97 -33.24
N THR A 248 23.10 -16.57 -34.35
CA THR A 248 23.10 -15.94 -35.69
C THR A 248 22.27 -14.65 -35.75
N ILE A 249 21.11 -14.62 -35.09
CA ILE A 249 20.22 -13.45 -35.05
C ILE A 249 20.74 -12.41 -34.05
N SER A 250 21.33 -12.86 -32.95
CA SER A 250 21.91 -11.98 -31.93
C SER A 250 23.06 -11.12 -32.48
N TYR A 251 23.76 -11.59 -33.52
CA TYR A 251 24.75 -10.79 -34.26
C TYR A 251 24.20 -9.47 -34.78
N ILE A 252 22.96 -9.46 -35.27
CA ILE A 252 22.31 -8.24 -35.77
C ILE A 252 22.09 -7.23 -34.64
N VAL A 253 21.72 -7.71 -33.45
CA VAL A 253 21.53 -6.86 -32.26
C VAL A 253 22.88 -6.30 -31.80
N ALA A 254 23.90 -7.16 -31.74
CA ALA A 254 25.25 -6.78 -31.36
C ALA A 254 25.87 -5.74 -32.30
N GLU A 255 25.80 -5.93 -33.62
CA GLU A 255 26.32 -4.97 -34.59
C GLU A 255 25.59 -3.63 -34.53
N ARG A 256 24.27 -3.65 -34.31
CA ARG A 256 23.49 -2.42 -34.12
C ARG A 256 23.95 -1.65 -32.88
N ILE A 257 24.22 -2.33 -31.79
CA ILE A 257 24.73 -1.73 -30.54
C ILE A 257 26.14 -1.17 -30.77
N ARG A 258 27.04 -1.95 -31.38
CA ARG A 258 28.42 -1.57 -31.69
C ARG A 258 28.46 -0.31 -32.55
N ALA A 259 27.73 -0.31 -33.67
CA ALA A 259 27.68 0.82 -34.60
C ALA A 259 27.07 2.08 -33.96
N ALA A 260 26.03 1.92 -33.13
CA ALA A 260 25.42 3.05 -32.43
C ALA A 260 26.38 3.68 -31.41
N PHE A 261 27.17 2.87 -30.70
CA PHE A 261 28.17 3.37 -29.75
C PHE A 261 29.34 4.05 -30.46
N GLU A 262 29.85 3.44 -31.54
CA GLU A 262 30.92 4.02 -32.38
C GLU A 262 30.56 5.40 -32.94
N CYS A 263 29.30 5.61 -33.32
CA CYS A 263 28.82 6.88 -33.85
C CYS A 263 28.74 7.98 -32.78
N LYS A 264 28.83 7.65 -31.49
CA LYS A 264 28.76 8.64 -30.42
C LYS A 264 30.13 9.30 -30.22
N THR A 265 30.14 10.62 -30.30
CA THR A 265 31.27 11.44 -29.87
C THR A 265 31.01 12.05 -28.49
N PHE A 266 32.09 12.15 -27.72
CA PHE A 266 32.15 12.80 -26.41
C PHE A 266 33.16 13.94 -26.46
N SER A 267 32.93 14.99 -25.68
CA SER A 267 33.82 16.15 -25.60
C SER A 267 34.33 16.30 -24.18
N PHE A 268 35.61 16.01 -23.96
CA PHE A 268 36.25 16.08 -22.64
C PHE A 268 37.46 17.01 -22.68
N THR A 269 37.69 17.73 -21.59
CA THR A 269 38.91 18.53 -21.41
C THR A 269 39.86 17.74 -20.52
N SER A 270 41.09 17.50 -20.98
CA SER A 270 42.13 16.87 -20.15
C SER A 270 42.72 17.88 -19.17
N ASP A 271 43.27 17.42 -18.05
CA ASP A 271 43.91 18.27 -17.03
C ASP A 271 45.09 19.10 -17.57
N THR A 272 45.71 18.64 -18.66
CA THR A 272 46.87 19.30 -19.29
C THR A 272 46.52 20.25 -20.43
N ASP A 273 45.28 20.24 -20.93
CA ASP A 273 44.88 20.98 -22.12
C ASP A 273 43.82 22.04 -21.82
N THR A 274 43.93 23.18 -22.51
CA THR A 274 42.97 24.29 -22.37
C THR A 274 41.74 24.17 -23.28
N LYS A 275 41.70 23.18 -24.18
CA LYS A 275 40.62 22.96 -25.14
C LYS A 275 40.05 21.55 -25.02
N PRO A 276 38.71 21.38 -25.18
CA PRO A 276 38.10 20.06 -25.16
C PRO A 276 38.50 19.24 -26.39
N ALA A 277 38.89 17.99 -26.17
CA ALA A 277 39.12 16.99 -27.19
C ALA A 277 37.81 16.25 -27.52
N THR A 278 37.58 15.98 -28.80
CA THR A 278 36.47 15.13 -29.24
C THR A 278 36.95 13.69 -29.36
N ILE A 279 36.30 12.78 -28.64
CA ILE A 279 36.67 11.37 -28.55
C ILE A 279 35.53 10.53 -29.08
N SER A 280 35.87 9.44 -29.77
CA SER A 280 34.96 8.34 -30.10
C SER A 280 35.52 7.06 -29.50
N ASN A 281 34.62 6.19 -29.05
CA ASN A 281 34.97 4.90 -28.46
C ASN A 281 34.19 3.78 -29.14
N THR A 282 34.70 2.57 -29.02
CA THR A 282 34.18 1.39 -29.71
C THR A 282 33.96 0.26 -28.73
N LEU A 283 33.24 -0.78 -29.18
CA LEU A 283 32.95 -1.98 -28.39
C LEU A 283 33.54 -3.20 -29.09
N SER A 284 34.13 -4.09 -28.30
CA SER A 284 34.38 -5.47 -28.70
C SER A 284 33.31 -6.35 -28.08
N ILE A 285 32.66 -7.19 -28.90
CA ILE A 285 31.51 -8.00 -28.47
C ILE A 285 31.72 -9.46 -28.84
N GLY A 286 31.54 -10.35 -27.86
CA GLY A 286 31.48 -11.80 -28.01
C GLY A 286 30.05 -12.32 -27.90
N ILE A 287 29.71 -13.33 -28.69
CA ILE A 287 28.37 -13.92 -28.73
C ILE A 287 28.45 -15.42 -28.48
N THR A 288 27.56 -15.91 -27.61
CA THR A 288 27.35 -17.35 -27.43
C THR A 288 25.86 -17.66 -27.34
N GLY A 289 25.44 -18.72 -28.04
CA GLY A 289 24.11 -19.30 -27.92
C GLY A 289 24.07 -20.36 -26.82
N TYR A 290 23.01 -20.39 -26.04
CA TYR A 290 22.83 -21.46 -25.06
C TYR A 290 22.52 -22.80 -25.74
N GLU A 291 23.24 -23.84 -25.31
CA GLU A 291 22.96 -25.22 -25.68
C GLU A 291 22.50 -26.03 -24.46
N LYS A 292 21.59 -26.97 -24.69
CA LYS A 292 21.02 -27.80 -23.63
C LYS A 292 22.10 -28.54 -22.83
N GLY A 293 22.10 -28.35 -21.52
CA GLY A 293 23.07 -28.97 -20.61
C GLY A 293 24.34 -28.15 -20.37
N MET A 294 24.49 -27.00 -21.04
CA MET A 294 25.56 -26.04 -20.76
C MET A 294 25.36 -25.41 -19.36
N SER A 295 26.46 -25.25 -18.61
CA SER A 295 26.44 -24.52 -17.34
C SER A 295 26.51 -23.02 -17.58
N ILE A 296 26.07 -22.22 -16.60
CA ILE A 296 26.18 -20.75 -16.66
C ILE A 296 27.63 -20.32 -16.85
N GLN A 297 28.57 -20.97 -16.15
CA GLN A 297 29.99 -20.65 -16.26
C GLN A 297 30.50 -20.90 -17.68
N LYS A 298 30.20 -22.06 -18.27
CA LYS A 298 30.61 -22.37 -19.64
C LYS A 298 30.02 -21.38 -20.64
N LEU A 299 28.74 -21.01 -20.48
CA LEU A 299 28.09 -20.02 -21.34
C LEU A 299 28.81 -18.66 -21.30
N LEU A 300 29.19 -18.19 -20.11
CA LEU A 300 29.92 -16.94 -19.92
C LEU A 300 31.35 -17.03 -20.47
N ASP A 301 32.04 -18.15 -20.23
CA ASP A 301 33.42 -18.38 -20.69
C ASP A 301 33.48 -18.37 -22.23
N GLU A 302 32.56 -19.03 -22.91
CA GLU A 302 32.49 -19.03 -24.38
C GLU A 302 32.23 -17.62 -24.93
N ALA A 303 31.38 -16.82 -24.26
CA ALA A 303 31.12 -15.45 -24.69
C ALA A 303 32.33 -14.54 -24.46
N ASP A 304 33.05 -14.73 -23.35
CA ASP A 304 34.31 -14.04 -23.05
C ASP A 304 35.40 -14.40 -24.07
N GLU A 305 35.57 -15.68 -24.40
CA GLU A 305 36.51 -16.13 -25.43
C GLU A 305 36.25 -15.45 -26.79
N ALA A 306 34.99 -15.37 -27.20
CA ALA A 306 34.59 -14.68 -28.42
C ALA A 306 34.89 -13.17 -28.35
N MET A 307 34.61 -12.52 -27.22
CA MET A 307 34.92 -11.10 -27.00
C MET A 307 36.44 -10.85 -27.00
N TYR A 308 37.21 -11.73 -26.39
CA TYR A 308 38.66 -11.69 -26.39
C TYR A 308 39.21 -11.83 -27.81
N LYS A 309 38.67 -12.75 -28.62
CA LYS A 309 39.03 -12.85 -30.04
C LYS A 309 38.70 -11.56 -30.78
N ALA A 310 37.54 -10.94 -30.54
CA ALA A 310 37.18 -9.64 -31.10
C ALA A 310 38.24 -8.56 -30.79
N LYS A 311 38.70 -8.48 -29.54
CA LYS A 311 39.80 -7.57 -29.15
C LYS A 311 41.10 -7.89 -29.87
N SER A 312 41.48 -9.17 -29.95
CA SER A 312 42.73 -9.61 -30.59
C SER A 312 42.79 -9.34 -32.10
N LEU A 313 41.63 -9.39 -32.78
CA LEU A 313 41.53 -9.17 -34.22
C LEU A 313 41.49 -7.68 -34.59
N GLY A 314 41.67 -6.77 -33.64
CA GLY A 314 41.74 -5.33 -33.87
C GLY A 314 40.57 -4.53 -33.33
N LYS A 315 39.81 -5.08 -32.35
CA LYS A 315 38.74 -4.38 -31.63
C LYS A 315 37.56 -3.97 -32.53
N ASN A 316 36.63 -3.18 -31.99
CA ASN A 316 35.47 -2.62 -32.70
C ASN A 316 34.75 -3.63 -33.60
N ARG A 317 34.40 -4.80 -33.05
CA ARG A 317 33.76 -5.87 -33.82
C ARG A 317 32.97 -6.82 -32.95
N VAL A 318 32.12 -7.57 -33.63
CA VAL A 318 31.37 -8.68 -33.07
C VAL A 318 31.97 -9.99 -33.56
N VAL A 319 32.20 -10.94 -32.64
CA VAL A 319 32.62 -12.31 -32.95
C VAL A 319 31.67 -13.27 -32.26
N ARG A 320 31.27 -14.34 -32.97
CA ARG A 320 30.51 -15.45 -32.38
C ARG A 320 31.44 -16.59 -32.01
N HIS A 321 31.15 -17.25 -30.90
CA HIS A 321 31.93 -18.39 -30.41
C HIS A 321 31.93 -19.55 -31.40
N ASP A 322 30.79 -19.82 -32.04
CA ASP A 322 30.63 -20.89 -33.03
C ASP A 322 31.38 -20.64 -34.35
N GLU A 323 31.95 -19.45 -34.56
CA GLU A 323 32.79 -19.10 -35.71
C GLU A 323 34.29 -19.13 -35.40
N LEU A 324 34.71 -19.33 -34.14
CA LEU A 324 36.12 -19.23 -33.72
C LEU A 324 37.06 -20.19 -34.47
N GLY A 325 36.59 -21.40 -34.80
CA GLY A 325 37.37 -22.38 -35.57
C GLY A 325 37.57 -22.03 -37.05
N THR A 326 36.94 -20.97 -37.54
CA THR A 326 37.04 -20.49 -38.93
C THR A 326 37.85 -19.20 -39.08
N LEU A 327 38.28 -18.60 -37.96
CA LEU A 327 38.95 -17.30 -37.87
C LEU A 327 40.47 -17.43 -37.60
N GLU A 328 41.09 -18.52 -38.06
CA GLU A 328 42.54 -18.75 -37.99
C GLU A 328 43.32 -18.06 -39.12
#